data_AF-A0A2N6CIS5-F1
#
_entry.id   AF-A0A2N6CIS5-F1
#
_cell.length_a   1.000
_cell.length_b   1.000
_cell.length_c   1.000
_cell.angle_alpha   90.00
_cell.angle_beta   90.00
_cell.angle_gamma   90.00
#
_symmetry.space_group_name_H-M   'P 1'
#
loop_
_entity.id
_entity.type
_entity.pdbx_description
1 polymer ?
#
loop_
_entity_poly.entity_id
_entity_poly.type
_entity_poly.pdbx_seq_one_letter_code
_entity_poly.pdbx_strand_id
1 'polypeptide(L)'
;MSSPTYSNFIVSASSNGVPGLPDDDSVDLYRAMQAAYEREKKRIKVSEFYVTGYSLGGMHAAFVGYQDSKQSYFNFKKILMINPPVNLFNSVQILDWLVTEVFPTREDFKLFYQNLMSEITDVYTKNPRLKFNDEFLYALAATYPPGQLEMKGLIGLAFRFSATNMIFSSDMVTRWGYLVPPDAEINRRTRIGIFQRTGNNKSSFTQYFRDYLLPYYSERNPGVTEEQLLFRASLQSIEDYVSDARHIAVIGNLDDIILAPGEVQYLQNLFGAERSTFFPRGGHLGNMPERIFLTNVVEYFQGPVQ
;
A
#
# COMPACT_ATOMS: atom_id res chain seq x y z
N MET A 1 0.51 -7.14 -10.66
CA MET A 1 1.65 -6.21 -10.82
C MET A 1 2.28 -5.99 -9.47
N SER A 2 3.60 -5.76 -9.39
CA SER A 2 4.23 -5.35 -8.12
C SER A 2 3.81 -3.93 -7.76
N SER A 3 3.63 -3.66 -6.47
CA SER A 3 3.29 -2.32 -5.98
C SER A 3 4.42 -1.32 -6.28
N PRO A 4 4.10 -0.06 -6.65
CA PRO A 4 5.09 1.02 -6.82
C PRO A 4 5.98 1.26 -5.60
N THR A 5 5.49 0.95 -4.40
CA THR A 5 6.23 1.10 -3.14
C THR A 5 7.19 -0.05 -2.83
N TYR A 6 7.23 -1.10 -3.65
CA TYR A 6 8.13 -2.23 -3.46
C TYR A 6 9.44 -2.04 -4.23
N SER A 7 10.55 -2.50 -3.63
CA SER A 7 11.91 -2.30 -4.13
C SER A 7 12.10 -2.74 -5.58
N ASN A 8 11.51 -3.87 -5.98
CA ASN A 8 11.63 -4.37 -7.34
C ASN A 8 10.97 -3.45 -8.36
N PHE A 9 9.83 -2.82 -8.03
CA PHE A 9 9.19 -1.85 -8.92
C PHE A 9 9.97 -0.54 -8.96
N ILE A 10 10.38 -0.01 -7.80
CA ILE A 10 11.18 1.22 -7.68
C ILE A 10 12.44 1.14 -8.54
N VAL A 11 13.15 0.00 -8.52
CA VAL A 11 14.41 -0.16 -9.25
C VAL A 11 14.21 -0.43 -10.74
N SER A 12 13.12 -1.11 -11.14
CA SER A 12 12.99 -1.62 -12.52
C SER A 12 11.99 -0.88 -13.40
N ALA A 13 11.00 -0.22 -12.81
CA ALA A 13 9.86 0.33 -13.54
C ALA A 13 9.52 1.78 -13.17
N SER A 14 9.89 2.26 -11.98
CA SER A 14 9.71 3.66 -11.62
C SER A 14 10.59 4.57 -12.46
N SER A 15 10.01 5.64 -12.98
CA SER A 15 10.69 6.68 -13.76
C SER A 15 11.45 7.69 -12.90
N ASN A 16 10.99 7.91 -11.66
CA ASN A 16 11.53 8.92 -10.74
C ASN A 16 12.23 8.32 -9.52
N GLY A 17 11.97 7.04 -9.20
CA GLY A 17 12.51 6.35 -8.02
C GLY A 17 11.91 6.79 -6.68
N VAL A 18 10.83 7.58 -6.67
CA VAL A 18 10.22 8.20 -5.48
C VAL A 18 8.72 7.92 -5.47
N PRO A 19 8.27 6.78 -4.91
CA PRO A 19 6.87 6.41 -4.88
C PRO A 19 6.07 7.19 -3.83
N GLY A 20 4.75 7.22 -3.96
CA GLY A 20 3.85 7.83 -2.97
C GLY A 20 2.95 8.94 -3.53
N LEU A 21 3.07 9.24 -4.83
CA LEU A 21 2.12 10.07 -5.56
C LEU A 21 1.41 9.19 -6.59
N PRO A 22 0.13 8.83 -6.38
CA PRO A 22 -0.61 7.89 -7.23
C PRO A 22 -0.73 8.33 -8.69
N ASP A 23 -0.73 9.63 -8.96
CA ASP A 23 -0.74 10.17 -10.31
C ASP A 23 0.55 9.82 -11.07
N ASP A 24 1.72 10.01 -10.45
CA ASP A 24 3.01 9.63 -11.02
C ASP A 24 3.19 8.09 -11.04
N ASP A 25 2.89 7.44 -9.92
CA ASP A 25 3.00 5.98 -9.77
C ASP A 25 2.12 5.24 -10.79
N SER A 26 0.94 5.77 -11.12
CA SER A 26 0.04 5.19 -12.11
C SER A 26 0.56 5.29 -13.55
N VAL A 27 1.33 6.32 -13.90
CA VAL A 27 1.97 6.42 -15.22
C VAL A 27 2.95 5.27 -15.39
N ASP A 28 3.76 5.01 -14.36
CA ASP A 28 4.72 3.90 -14.38
C ASP A 28 4.04 2.53 -14.36
N LEU A 29 2.98 2.37 -13.57
CA LEU A 29 2.16 1.15 -13.59
C LEU A 29 1.54 0.90 -14.96
N TYR A 30 0.95 1.94 -15.57
CA TYR A 30 0.32 1.83 -16.89
C TYR A 30 1.33 1.40 -17.96
N ARG A 31 2.52 2.02 -17.97
CA ARG A 31 3.64 1.63 -18.85
C ARG A 31 4.09 0.19 -18.61
N ALA A 32 4.22 -0.23 -17.35
CA ALA A 32 4.60 -1.60 -17.01
C ALA A 32 3.53 -2.62 -17.45
N MET A 33 2.24 -2.27 -17.33
CA MET A 33 1.13 -3.08 -17.83
C MET A 33 1.16 -3.20 -19.36
N GLN A 34 1.41 -2.10 -20.07
CA GLN A 34 1.55 -2.10 -21.54
C GLN A 34 2.69 -3.01 -21.97
N ALA A 35 3.87 -2.89 -21.34
CA ALA A 35 5.02 -3.73 -21.64
C ALA A 35 4.74 -5.23 -21.38
N ALA A 36 4.02 -5.54 -20.31
CA ALA A 36 3.60 -6.91 -20.01
C ALA A 36 2.64 -7.46 -21.09
N TYR A 37 1.65 -6.67 -21.50
CA TYR A 37 0.71 -7.08 -22.54
C TYR A 37 1.38 -7.22 -23.90
N GLU A 38 2.25 -6.28 -24.30
CA GLU A 38 3.00 -6.33 -25.57
C GLU A 38 3.83 -7.61 -25.71
N ARG A 39 4.38 -8.12 -24.60
CA ARG A 39 5.13 -9.38 -24.58
C ARG A 39 4.26 -10.60 -24.85
N GLU A 40 3.01 -10.58 -24.40
CA GLU A 40 2.12 -11.74 -24.39
C GLU A 40 1.04 -11.69 -25.48
N LYS A 41 0.72 -10.52 -26.05
CA LYS A 41 -0.43 -10.33 -26.96
C LYS A 41 -0.44 -11.20 -28.21
N LYS A 42 0.71 -11.74 -28.62
CA LYS A 42 0.80 -12.70 -29.74
C LYS A 42 0.44 -14.13 -29.36
N ARG A 43 0.42 -14.46 -28.06
CA ARG A 43 0.16 -15.79 -27.50
C ARG A 43 -1.24 -15.92 -26.91
N ILE A 44 -1.89 -14.80 -26.61
CA ILE A 44 -3.22 -14.76 -25.99
C ILE A 44 -4.18 -13.93 -26.84
N LYS A 45 -5.43 -14.39 -26.94
CA LYS A 45 -6.53 -13.59 -27.49
C LYS A 45 -7.23 -12.90 -26.33
N VAL A 46 -7.22 -11.58 -26.31
CA VAL A 46 -7.91 -10.78 -25.29
C VAL A 46 -9.18 -10.20 -25.88
N SER A 47 -10.32 -10.46 -25.23
CA SER A 47 -11.60 -9.84 -25.58
C SER A 47 -11.81 -8.51 -24.86
N GLU A 48 -11.45 -8.45 -23.58
CA GLU A 48 -11.74 -7.32 -22.70
C GLU A 48 -10.64 -7.18 -21.65
N PHE A 49 -10.46 -5.96 -21.15
CA PHE A 49 -9.57 -5.65 -20.04
C PHE A 49 -10.36 -5.24 -18.82
N TYR A 50 -9.92 -5.75 -17.68
CA TYR A 50 -10.45 -5.47 -16.35
C TYR A 50 -9.27 -5.17 -15.42
N VAL A 51 -9.48 -4.29 -14.44
CA VAL A 51 -8.46 -4.04 -13.42
C VAL A 51 -9.09 -4.02 -12.04
N THR A 52 -8.38 -4.57 -11.07
CA THR A 52 -8.75 -4.54 -9.66
C THR A 52 -7.50 -4.40 -8.83
N GLY A 53 -7.65 -3.83 -7.64
CA GLY A 53 -6.60 -3.81 -6.65
C GLY A 53 -7.19 -3.65 -5.26
N TYR A 54 -6.44 -4.12 -4.26
CA TYR A 54 -6.78 -3.97 -2.86
C TYR A 54 -5.85 -2.99 -2.17
N SER A 55 -6.33 -2.31 -1.12
CA SER A 55 -5.53 -1.34 -0.37
C SER A 55 -4.97 -0.25 -1.29
N LEU A 56 -3.68 0.07 -1.19
CA LEU A 56 -2.95 0.93 -2.13
C LEU A 56 -3.17 0.54 -3.60
N GLY A 57 -3.30 -0.76 -3.90
CA GLY A 57 -3.62 -1.25 -5.23
C GLY A 57 -5.02 -0.84 -5.71
N GLY A 58 -5.98 -0.69 -4.79
CA GLY A 58 -7.33 -0.20 -5.10
C GLY A 58 -7.31 1.26 -5.52
N MET A 59 -6.55 2.10 -4.81
CA MET A 59 -6.30 3.48 -5.24
C MET A 59 -5.61 3.51 -6.61
N HIS A 60 -4.53 2.74 -6.78
CA HIS A 60 -3.85 2.67 -8.07
C HIS A 60 -4.73 2.16 -9.21
N ALA A 61 -5.71 1.27 -8.96
CA ALA A 61 -6.64 0.82 -9.98
C ALA A 61 -7.46 1.99 -10.55
N ALA A 62 -7.92 2.92 -9.71
CA ALA A 62 -8.60 4.13 -10.14
C ALA A 62 -7.66 5.07 -10.93
N PHE A 63 -6.45 5.31 -10.44
CA PHE A 63 -5.50 6.18 -11.14
C PHE A 63 -5.02 5.59 -12.48
N VAL A 64 -4.80 4.27 -12.55
CA VAL A 64 -4.51 3.57 -13.81
C VAL A 64 -5.70 3.67 -14.77
N GLY A 65 -6.93 3.60 -14.27
CA GLY A 65 -8.13 3.91 -15.04
C GLY A 65 -8.14 5.34 -15.58
N TYR A 66 -7.75 6.31 -14.75
CA TYR A 66 -7.62 7.71 -15.14
C TYR A 66 -6.53 7.94 -16.19
N GLN A 67 -5.44 7.16 -16.18
CA GLN A 67 -4.45 7.16 -17.26
C GLN A 67 -5.04 6.53 -18.54
N ASP A 68 -5.79 5.45 -18.40
CA ASP A 68 -6.42 4.75 -19.53
C ASP A 68 -7.51 5.58 -20.21
N SER A 69 -8.24 6.42 -19.47
CA SER A 69 -9.25 7.30 -20.06
C SER A 69 -8.65 8.35 -21.01
N LYS A 70 -7.36 8.66 -20.85
CA LYS A 70 -6.60 9.59 -21.71
C LYS A 70 -5.95 8.90 -22.90
N GLN A 71 -5.51 7.64 -22.72
CA GLN A 71 -4.67 6.93 -23.68
C GLN A 71 -5.42 5.84 -24.46
N SER A 72 -6.51 5.30 -23.90
CA SER A 72 -7.39 4.29 -24.50
C SER A 72 -6.66 3.03 -24.99
N TYR A 73 -5.56 2.63 -24.33
CA TYR A 73 -4.81 1.44 -24.73
C TYR A 73 -5.49 0.15 -24.27
N PHE A 74 -5.94 0.09 -23.00
CA PHE A 74 -6.67 -1.07 -22.47
C PHE A 74 -8.18 -0.91 -22.63
N ASN A 75 -8.70 0.32 -22.51
CA ASN A 75 -10.14 0.59 -22.45
C ASN A 75 -10.83 -0.30 -21.41
N PHE A 76 -10.39 -0.20 -20.15
CA PHE A 76 -10.90 -1.04 -19.07
C PHE A 76 -12.43 -1.04 -19.03
N LYS A 77 -13.01 -2.23 -19.12
CA LYS A 77 -14.46 -2.40 -19.06
C LYS A 77 -14.99 -2.22 -17.65
N LYS A 78 -14.21 -2.62 -16.64
CA LYS A 78 -14.52 -2.43 -15.22
C LYS A 78 -13.27 -2.28 -14.37
N ILE A 79 -13.40 -1.47 -13.32
CA ILE A 79 -12.36 -1.14 -12.36
C ILE A 79 -12.92 -1.34 -10.95
N LEU A 80 -12.38 -2.32 -10.22
CA LEU A 80 -12.82 -2.59 -8.84
C LEU A 80 -11.75 -2.17 -7.83
N MET A 81 -12.11 -1.25 -6.96
CA MET A 81 -11.30 -0.84 -5.81
C MET A 81 -11.73 -1.61 -4.58
N ILE A 82 -10.80 -2.27 -3.90
CA ILE A 82 -11.08 -3.03 -2.67
C ILE A 82 -10.35 -2.36 -1.51
N ASN A 83 -11.09 -1.87 -0.53
CA ASN A 83 -10.58 -1.15 0.65
C ASN A 83 -9.51 -0.11 0.28
N PRO A 84 -9.77 0.81 -0.66
CA PRO A 84 -8.79 1.79 -1.05
C PRO A 84 -8.60 2.85 0.04
N PRO A 85 -7.38 3.38 0.23
CA PRO A 85 -7.21 4.64 0.93
C PRO A 85 -7.88 5.78 0.15
N VAL A 86 -8.42 6.77 0.86
CA VAL A 86 -8.87 8.03 0.24
C VAL A 86 -7.68 8.96 0.05
N ASN A 87 -6.88 9.16 1.09
CA ASN A 87 -5.65 9.92 1.06
C ASN A 87 -4.52 9.07 1.63
N LEU A 88 -3.45 8.86 0.85
CA LEU A 88 -2.32 8.03 1.29
C LEU A 88 -1.66 8.58 2.55
N PHE A 89 -1.54 9.90 2.66
CA PHE A 89 -0.90 10.54 3.80
C PHE A 89 -1.70 10.31 5.10
N ASN A 90 -3.03 10.40 5.04
CA ASN A 90 -3.88 10.09 6.19
C ASN A 90 -3.71 8.63 6.63
N SER A 91 -3.80 7.69 5.68
CA SER A 91 -3.66 6.26 5.96
C SER A 91 -2.31 5.92 6.59
N VAL A 92 -1.22 6.48 6.07
CA VAL A 92 0.11 6.19 6.62
C VAL A 92 0.38 6.91 7.94
N GLN A 93 -0.23 8.06 8.20
CA GLN A 93 -0.20 8.68 9.54
C GLN A 93 -0.88 7.80 10.58
N ILE A 94 -2.04 7.20 10.26
CA ILE A 94 -2.72 6.28 11.17
C ILE A 94 -1.82 5.09 11.49
N LEU A 95 -1.17 4.51 10.48
CA LEU A 95 -0.23 3.39 10.66
C LEU A 95 1.02 3.78 11.46
N ASP A 96 1.56 4.98 11.22
CA ASP A 96 2.66 5.53 12.02
C ASP A 96 2.24 5.71 13.48
N TRP A 97 1.00 6.15 13.73
CA TRP A 97 0.46 6.36 15.07
C TRP A 97 0.33 5.06 15.86
N LEU A 98 0.01 3.93 15.23
CA LEU A 98 -0.01 2.62 15.89
C LEU A 98 1.33 2.29 16.56
N VAL A 99 2.45 2.66 15.93
CA VAL A 99 3.79 2.44 16.51
C VAL A 99 3.98 3.32 17.74
N THR A 100 3.63 4.61 17.66
CA THR A 100 3.84 5.56 18.77
C THR A 100 2.86 5.34 19.93
N GLU A 101 1.66 4.84 19.65
CA GLU A 101 0.66 4.48 20.66
C GLU A 101 1.11 3.26 21.46
N VAL A 102 1.60 2.22 20.76
CA VAL A 102 1.99 0.95 21.40
C VAL A 102 3.40 1.03 22.00
N PHE A 103 4.30 1.81 21.39
CA PHE A 103 5.70 1.95 21.83
C PHE A 103 6.10 3.41 22.08
N PRO A 104 5.52 4.10 23.09
CA PRO A 104 5.91 5.47 23.44
C PRO A 104 7.39 5.60 23.79
N THR A 105 7.98 4.56 24.39
CA THR A 105 9.39 4.51 24.77
C THR A 105 10.12 3.32 24.15
N ARG A 106 11.46 3.38 24.16
CA ARG A 106 12.31 2.25 23.75
C ARG A 106 12.14 1.03 24.66
N GLU A 107 11.79 1.23 25.93
CA GLU A 107 11.59 0.11 26.86
C GLU A 107 10.29 -0.64 26.54
N ASP A 108 9.23 0.07 26.12
CA ASP A 108 7.97 -0.56 25.69
C ASP A 108 8.20 -1.48 24.49
N PHE A 109 8.92 -0.99 23.47
CA PHE A 109 9.31 -1.82 22.32
C PHE A 109 10.15 -3.03 22.73
N LYS A 110 11.11 -2.83 23.64
CA LYS A 110 11.98 -3.91 24.12
C LYS A 110 11.18 -4.98 24.86
N LEU A 111 10.24 -4.61 25.72
CA LEU A 111 9.36 -5.54 26.43
C LEU A 111 8.48 -6.32 25.45
N PHE A 112 7.85 -5.62 24.50
CA PHE A 112 7.07 -6.26 23.44
C PHE A 112 7.90 -7.27 22.64
N TYR A 113 9.10 -6.86 22.20
CA TYR A 113 10.00 -7.73 21.44
C TYR A 113 10.42 -8.96 22.25
N GLN A 114 10.72 -8.80 23.53
CA GLN A 114 11.09 -9.90 24.41
C GLN A 114 9.93 -10.90 24.58
N ASN A 115 8.71 -10.41 24.78
CA ASN A 115 7.52 -11.26 24.89
C ASN A 115 7.28 -12.03 23.59
N LEU A 116 7.26 -11.33 22.44
CA LEU A 116 7.07 -11.95 21.13
C LEU A 116 8.15 -13.02 20.85
N MET A 117 9.42 -12.74 21.17
CA MET A 117 10.49 -13.72 21.00
C MET A 117 10.35 -14.91 21.95
N SER A 118 9.87 -14.69 23.18
CA SER A 118 9.58 -15.76 24.12
C SER A 118 8.48 -16.68 23.60
N GLU A 119 7.40 -16.13 23.06
CA GLU A 119 6.27 -16.87 22.48
C GLU A 119 6.70 -17.66 21.23
N ILE A 120 7.45 -17.02 20.33
CA ILE A 120 8.05 -17.69 19.16
C ILE A 120 8.93 -18.87 19.60
N THR A 121 9.76 -18.66 20.63
CA THR A 121 10.66 -19.70 21.15
C THR A 121 9.88 -20.86 21.77
N ASP A 122 8.82 -20.58 22.53
CA ASP A 122 7.96 -21.60 23.11
C ASP A 122 7.28 -22.47 22.04
N VAL A 123 6.68 -21.84 21.01
CA VAL A 123 6.03 -22.56 19.91
C VAL A 123 7.04 -23.40 19.11
N TYR A 124 8.20 -22.82 18.81
CA TYR A 124 9.27 -23.49 18.07
C TYR A 124 9.82 -24.71 18.81
N THR A 125 10.09 -24.58 20.12
CA THR A 125 10.65 -25.67 20.94
C THR A 125 9.66 -26.82 21.14
N LYS A 126 8.35 -26.52 21.23
CA LYS A 126 7.30 -27.54 21.34
C LYS A 126 6.98 -28.22 20.00
N ASN A 127 7.32 -27.59 18.86
CA ASN A 127 7.00 -28.09 17.53
C ASN A 127 8.24 -28.08 16.60
N PRO A 128 9.27 -28.91 16.85
CA PRO A 128 10.55 -28.85 16.13
C PRO A 128 10.46 -29.22 14.64
N ARG A 129 9.33 -29.80 14.19
CA ARG A 129 9.08 -30.10 12.76
C ARG A 129 8.37 -28.96 12.02
N LEU A 130 7.86 -27.97 12.76
CA LEU A 130 7.14 -26.83 12.20
C LEU A 130 8.15 -25.90 11.52
N LYS A 131 7.91 -25.59 10.24
CA LYS A 131 8.75 -24.67 9.48
C LYS A 131 8.27 -23.25 9.73
N PHE A 132 9.18 -22.27 9.75
CA PHE A 132 8.80 -20.85 9.78
C PHE A 132 8.08 -20.46 8.47
N ASN A 133 6.76 -20.61 8.46
CA ASN A 133 5.85 -20.32 7.36
C ASN A 133 4.43 -20.01 7.93
N ASP A 134 3.42 -20.00 7.08
CA ASP A 134 2.02 -19.73 7.47
C ASP A 134 1.50 -20.69 8.55
N GLU A 135 1.96 -21.94 8.55
CA GLU A 135 1.59 -22.94 9.57
C GLU A 135 2.17 -22.57 10.94
N PHE A 136 3.39 -22.05 10.98
CA PHE A 136 3.99 -21.51 12.19
C PHE A 136 3.25 -20.28 12.71
N LEU A 137 2.91 -19.35 11.82
CA LEU A 137 2.15 -18.15 12.21
C LEU A 137 0.77 -18.52 12.75
N TYR A 138 0.10 -19.50 12.13
CA TYR A 138 -1.16 -20.03 12.63
C TYR A 138 -1.00 -20.68 14.00
N ALA A 139 0.00 -21.54 14.18
CA ALA A 139 0.26 -22.18 15.47
C ALA A 139 0.59 -21.16 16.56
N LEU A 140 1.37 -20.12 16.23
CA LEU A 140 1.68 -19.01 17.12
C LEU A 140 0.41 -18.27 17.54
N ALA A 141 -0.41 -17.82 16.58
CA ALA A 141 -1.65 -17.11 16.86
C ALA A 141 -2.70 -17.98 17.57
N ALA A 142 -2.72 -19.30 17.34
CA ALA A 142 -3.62 -20.22 18.02
C ALA A 142 -3.21 -20.46 19.48
N THR A 143 -1.90 -20.46 19.76
CA THR A 143 -1.35 -20.69 21.12
C THR A 143 -1.33 -19.40 21.92
N TYR A 144 -0.96 -18.30 21.28
CA TYR A 144 -0.85 -16.95 21.82
C TYR A 144 -1.69 -16.00 20.94
N PRO A 145 -3.01 -15.98 21.11
CA PRO A 145 -3.87 -15.08 20.37
C PRO A 145 -3.53 -13.63 20.71
N PRO A 146 -3.08 -12.81 19.75
CA PRO A 146 -2.63 -11.47 20.05
C PRO A 146 -3.80 -10.59 20.50
N GLY A 147 -3.58 -9.84 21.59
CA GLY A 147 -4.53 -8.82 22.03
C GLY A 147 -4.63 -7.66 21.04
N GLN A 148 -5.61 -6.77 21.22
CA GLN A 148 -5.77 -5.61 20.33
C GLN A 148 -4.51 -4.72 20.28
N LEU A 149 -3.93 -4.40 21.44
CA LEU A 149 -2.73 -3.57 21.53
C LEU A 149 -1.51 -4.23 20.86
N GLU A 150 -1.40 -5.55 21.00
CA GLU A 150 -0.33 -6.33 20.38
C GLU A 150 -0.47 -6.36 18.85
N MET A 151 -1.70 -6.57 18.35
CA MET A 151 -2.00 -6.51 16.92
C MET A 151 -1.67 -5.14 16.33
N LYS A 152 -2.01 -4.05 17.02
CA LYS A 152 -1.60 -2.68 16.61
C LYS A 152 -0.07 -2.58 16.49
N GLY A 153 0.66 -3.12 17.47
CA GLY A 153 2.11 -3.13 17.48
C GLY A 153 2.71 -3.92 16.31
N LEU A 154 2.20 -5.13 16.06
CA LEU A 154 2.63 -5.98 14.95
C LEU A 154 2.39 -5.30 13.60
N ILE A 155 1.20 -4.74 13.38
CA ILE A 155 0.86 -4.01 12.15
C ILE A 155 1.79 -2.80 11.99
N GLY A 156 1.90 -1.96 13.02
CA GLY A 156 2.74 -0.77 12.98
C GLY A 156 4.21 -1.08 12.65
N LEU A 157 4.78 -2.13 13.25
CA LEU A 157 6.16 -2.54 12.97
C LEU A 157 6.34 -3.10 11.56
N ALA A 158 5.38 -3.89 11.06
CA ALA A 158 5.42 -4.40 9.69
C ALA A 158 5.44 -3.26 8.67
N PHE A 159 4.62 -2.24 8.89
CA PHE A 159 4.58 -1.03 8.05
C PHE A 159 5.84 -0.16 8.23
N ARG A 160 6.40 -0.06 9.44
CA ARG A 160 7.69 0.62 9.68
C ARG A 160 8.85 -0.01 8.90
N PHE A 161 8.91 -1.35 8.86
CA PHE A 161 9.91 -2.06 8.06
C PHE A 161 9.69 -1.89 6.56
N SER A 162 8.43 -1.89 6.13
CA SER A 162 8.07 -1.63 4.73
C SER A 162 8.48 -0.22 4.29
N ALA A 163 8.21 0.81 5.12
CA ALA A 163 8.65 2.18 4.88
C ALA A 163 10.17 2.26 4.75
N THR A 164 10.91 1.66 5.69
CA THR A 164 12.38 1.67 5.63
C THR A 164 12.94 1.01 4.36
N ASN A 165 12.37 -0.11 3.93
CA ASN A 165 12.77 -0.77 2.68
C ASN A 165 12.45 0.07 1.44
N MET A 166 11.29 0.74 1.42
CA MET A 166 10.87 1.64 0.36
C MET A 166 11.83 2.83 0.25
N ILE A 167 12.12 3.49 1.38
CA ILE A 167 13.02 4.64 1.46
C ILE A 167 14.42 4.23 1.04
N PHE A 168 14.94 3.12 1.57
CA PHE A 168 16.26 2.62 1.17
C PHE A 168 16.36 2.38 -0.34
N SER A 169 15.32 1.78 -0.94
CA SER A 169 15.30 1.53 -2.38
C SER A 169 15.25 2.82 -3.19
N SER A 170 14.44 3.78 -2.74
CA SER A 170 14.32 5.10 -3.37
C SER A 170 15.65 5.86 -3.30
N ASP A 171 16.30 5.82 -2.15
CA ASP A 171 17.58 6.49 -1.90
C ASP A 171 18.71 5.86 -2.71
N MET A 172 18.71 4.53 -2.87
CA MET A 172 19.65 3.83 -3.74
C MET A 172 19.49 4.18 -5.23
N VAL A 173 18.26 4.38 -5.70
CA VAL A 173 17.97 4.73 -7.10
C VAL A 173 18.29 6.20 -7.37
N THR A 174 17.85 7.09 -6.49
CA THR A 174 17.96 8.54 -6.69
C THR A 174 19.29 9.13 -6.21
N ARG A 175 20.02 8.43 -5.33
CA ARG A 175 21.20 8.91 -4.59
C ARG A 175 20.93 10.20 -3.80
N TRP A 176 19.74 10.31 -3.22
CA TRP A 176 19.29 11.51 -2.53
C TRP A 176 20.07 11.81 -1.24
N GLY A 177 20.52 10.77 -0.52
CA GLY A 177 21.36 10.93 0.66
C GLY A 177 20.61 10.87 2.00
N TYR A 178 19.38 10.34 2.04
CA TYR A 178 18.56 10.38 3.25
C TYR A 178 18.92 9.29 4.27
N LEU A 179 19.08 8.04 3.82
CA LEU A 179 19.53 6.91 4.63
C LEU A 179 20.95 6.47 4.26
N VAL A 180 21.28 6.50 2.97
CA VAL A 180 22.53 6.04 2.38
C VAL A 180 23.28 7.27 1.88
N PRO A 181 24.51 7.53 2.35
CA PRO A 181 25.31 8.64 1.83
C PRO A 181 25.43 8.59 0.30
N PRO A 182 25.30 9.72 -0.43
CA PRO A 182 25.31 9.72 -1.90
C PRO A 182 26.57 9.14 -2.56
N ASP A 183 27.70 9.19 -1.84
CA ASP A 183 29.01 8.69 -2.23
C ASP A 183 29.29 7.26 -1.74
N ALA A 184 28.33 6.61 -1.06
CA ALA A 184 28.52 5.27 -0.52
C ALA A 184 28.60 4.20 -1.63
N GLU A 185 29.71 3.45 -1.65
CA GLU A 185 29.86 2.29 -2.53
C GLU A 185 29.18 1.04 -1.95
N ILE A 186 27.91 0.85 -2.30
CA ILE A 186 27.15 -0.35 -1.90
C ILE A 186 27.47 -1.52 -2.83
N ASN A 187 28.01 -2.60 -2.28
CA ASN A 187 28.31 -3.84 -3.01
C ASN A 187 27.87 -5.07 -2.21
N ARG A 188 28.10 -6.27 -2.76
CA ARG A 188 27.67 -7.55 -2.16
C ARG A 188 28.24 -7.81 -0.76
N ARG A 189 29.32 -7.13 -0.36
CA ARG A 189 29.95 -7.23 0.96
C ARG A 189 29.45 -6.16 1.94
N THR A 190 28.69 -5.17 1.47
CA THR A 190 28.18 -4.08 2.31
C THR A 190 27.13 -4.62 3.27
N ARG A 191 27.31 -4.34 4.57
CA ARG A 191 26.36 -4.73 5.62
C ARG A 191 25.15 -3.80 5.61
N ILE A 192 24.16 -4.09 4.77
CA ILE A 192 22.94 -3.28 4.61
C ILE A 192 22.12 -3.12 5.91
N GLY A 193 22.29 -4.01 6.88
CA GLY A 193 21.59 -3.95 8.17
C GLY A 193 21.88 -2.67 8.98
N ILE A 194 22.95 -1.93 8.68
CA ILE A 194 23.18 -0.61 9.27
C ILE A 194 22.12 0.41 8.85
N PHE A 195 21.76 0.42 7.56
CA PHE A 195 20.76 1.35 7.01
C PHE A 195 19.36 0.99 7.47
N GLN A 196 19.06 -0.30 7.57
CA GLN A 196 17.80 -0.77 8.15
C GLN A 196 17.64 -0.33 9.60
N ARG A 197 18.69 -0.46 10.43
CA ARG A 197 18.65 0.03 11.82
C ARG A 197 18.46 1.54 11.90
N THR A 198 19.14 2.31 11.06
CA THR A 198 18.98 3.77 11.04
C THR A 198 17.58 4.15 10.58
N GLY A 199 17.08 3.57 9.49
CA GLY A 199 15.74 3.84 8.96
C GLY A 199 14.63 3.45 9.93
N ASN A 200 14.69 2.27 10.54
CA ASN A 200 13.66 1.85 11.51
C ASN A 200 13.56 2.79 12.72
N ASN A 201 14.66 3.47 13.09
CA ASN A 201 14.68 4.44 14.19
C ASN A 201 14.28 5.87 13.77
N LYS A 202 14.45 6.22 12.50
CA LYS A 202 14.34 7.61 12.02
C LYS A 202 13.19 7.86 11.04
N SER A 203 12.66 6.80 10.43
CA SER A 203 11.87 6.94 9.21
C SER A 203 10.53 6.27 9.36
N SER A 204 9.50 7.10 9.45
CA SER A 204 8.08 6.78 9.31
C SER A 204 7.64 7.15 7.90
N PHE A 205 6.42 6.79 7.50
CA PHE A 205 5.91 7.29 6.23
C PHE A 205 5.69 8.81 6.24
N THR A 206 5.25 9.36 7.37
CA THR A 206 5.12 10.81 7.56
C THR A 206 6.47 11.52 7.41
N GLN A 207 7.53 10.96 7.99
CA GLN A 207 8.90 11.47 7.85
C GLN A 207 9.43 11.30 6.43
N TYR A 208 9.15 10.18 5.75
CA TYR A 208 9.44 10.04 4.34
C TYR A 208 8.78 11.14 3.51
N PHE A 209 7.50 11.40 3.73
CA PHE A 209 6.79 12.44 3.00
C PHE A 209 7.45 13.82 3.19
N ARG A 210 7.72 14.21 4.44
CA ARG A 210 8.24 15.55 4.77
C ARG A 210 9.72 15.74 4.48
N ASP A 211 10.54 14.73 4.75
CA ASP A 211 12.00 14.86 4.71
C ASP A 211 12.60 14.35 3.39
N TYR A 212 11.81 13.62 2.59
CA TYR A 212 12.26 13.02 1.34
C TYR A 212 11.39 13.44 0.16
N LEU A 213 10.11 13.06 0.14
CA LEU A 213 9.24 13.24 -1.02
C LEU A 213 9.02 14.74 -1.30
N LEU A 214 8.59 15.51 -0.30
CA LEU A 214 8.34 16.95 -0.46
C LEU A 214 9.61 17.70 -0.94
N PRO A 215 10.80 17.52 -0.32
CA PRO A 215 12.05 18.11 -0.82
C PRO A 215 12.39 17.70 -2.25
N TYR A 216 12.23 16.41 -2.60
CA TYR A 216 12.52 15.90 -3.93
C TYR A 216 11.69 16.60 -5.03
N TYR A 217 10.39 16.81 -4.78
CA TYR A 217 9.51 17.53 -5.70
C TYR A 217 9.73 19.04 -5.66
N SER A 218 10.04 19.62 -4.49
CA SER A 218 10.31 21.05 -4.33
C SER A 218 11.53 21.51 -5.12
N GLU A 219 12.58 20.68 -5.20
CA GLU A 219 13.76 21.00 -6.01
C GLU A 219 13.47 20.99 -7.52
N ARG A 220 12.54 20.13 -7.97
CA ARG A 220 12.21 19.96 -9.39
C ARG A 220 11.11 20.89 -9.88
N ASN A 221 10.23 21.32 -8.98
CA ASN A 221 9.13 22.22 -9.27
C ASN A 221 9.12 23.36 -8.24
N PRO A 222 9.87 24.45 -8.49
CA PRO A 222 9.89 25.60 -7.60
C PRO A 222 8.47 26.17 -7.42
N GLY A 223 7.95 26.10 -6.20
CA GLY A 223 6.62 26.59 -5.85
C GLY A 223 5.58 25.50 -5.57
N VAL A 224 5.92 24.21 -5.72
CA VAL A 224 5.05 23.13 -5.22
C VAL A 224 4.94 23.21 -3.70
N THR A 225 3.72 23.10 -3.17
CA THR A 225 3.46 23.16 -1.72
C THR A 225 3.15 21.78 -1.14
N GLU A 226 3.26 21.66 0.19
CA GLU A 226 2.87 20.44 0.90
C GLU A 226 1.41 20.09 0.61
N GLU A 227 0.51 21.06 0.65
CA GLU A 227 -0.93 20.89 0.39
C GLU A 227 -1.20 20.37 -1.02
N GLN A 228 -0.45 20.84 -2.01
CA GLN A 228 -0.57 20.35 -3.38
C GLN A 228 -0.15 18.89 -3.51
N LEU A 229 0.93 18.48 -2.85
CA LEU A 229 1.35 17.07 -2.85
C LEU A 229 0.38 16.19 -2.07
N LEU A 230 -0.17 16.68 -0.95
CA LEU A 230 -1.21 15.97 -0.20
C LEU A 230 -2.49 15.79 -1.01
N PHE A 231 -2.87 16.78 -1.83
CA PHE A 231 -3.99 16.67 -2.76
C PHE A 231 -3.71 15.65 -3.87
N ARG A 232 -2.51 15.68 -4.47
CA ARG A 232 -2.08 14.67 -5.48
C ARG A 232 -2.04 13.26 -4.91
N ALA A 233 -1.74 13.11 -3.62
CA ALA A 233 -1.77 11.84 -2.88
C ALA A 233 -3.19 11.37 -2.48
N SER A 234 -4.25 12.01 -3.00
CA SER A 234 -5.65 11.76 -2.66
C SER A 234 -6.48 11.37 -3.89
N LEU A 235 -7.50 10.54 -3.69
CA LEU A 235 -8.54 10.28 -4.71
C LEU A 235 -9.24 11.56 -5.15
N GLN A 236 -9.26 12.59 -4.31
CA GLN A 236 -9.81 13.90 -4.62
C GLN A 236 -9.17 14.55 -5.86
N SER A 237 -7.92 14.21 -6.17
CA SER A 237 -7.24 14.72 -7.38
C SER A 237 -7.81 14.17 -8.69
N ILE A 238 -8.59 13.09 -8.63
CA ILE A 238 -9.27 12.48 -9.78
C ILE A 238 -10.77 12.32 -9.54
N GLU A 239 -11.34 13.09 -8.60
CA GLU A 239 -12.72 12.95 -8.15
C GLU A 239 -13.72 13.04 -9.30
N ASP A 240 -13.60 14.08 -10.13
CA ASP A 240 -14.46 14.31 -11.30
C ASP A 240 -14.48 13.10 -12.25
N TYR A 241 -13.32 12.46 -12.44
CA TYR A 241 -13.25 11.26 -13.27
C TYR A 241 -13.96 10.07 -12.61
N VAL A 242 -13.73 9.85 -11.31
CA VAL A 242 -14.29 8.70 -10.58
C VAL A 242 -15.81 8.83 -10.37
N SER A 243 -16.30 10.06 -10.18
CA SER A 243 -17.74 10.34 -10.07
C SER A 243 -18.47 10.03 -11.38
N ASP A 244 -17.87 10.40 -12.51
CA ASP A 244 -18.48 10.23 -13.84
C ASP A 244 -18.33 8.81 -14.40
N ALA A 245 -17.26 8.11 -13.99
CA ALA A 245 -16.93 6.79 -14.49
C ALA A 245 -17.78 5.67 -13.86
N ARG A 246 -18.94 5.39 -14.50
CA ARG A 246 -19.88 4.32 -14.14
C ARG A 246 -19.27 2.91 -14.06
N HIS A 247 -18.17 2.69 -14.76
CA HIS A 247 -17.43 1.43 -14.79
C HIS A 247 -16.43 1.27 -13.63
N ILE A 248 -16.47 2.12 -12.60
CA ILE A 248 -15.63 2.01 -11.40
C ILE A 248 -16.50 1.79 -10.17
N ALA A 249 -16.18 0.79 -9.36
CA ALA A 249 -16.85 0.51 -8.09
C ALA A 249 -15.86 0.32 -6.94
N VAL A 250 -16.37 0.48 -5.71
CA VAL A 250 -15.64 0.28 -4.46
C VAL A 250 -16.32 -0.77 -3.59
N ILE A 251 -15.52 -1.69 -3.06
CA ILE A 251 -15.90 -2.58 -1.95
C ILE A 251 -15.02 -2.20 -0.76
N GLY A 252 -15.60 -1.97 0.41
CA GLY A 252 -14.86 -1.61 1.61
C GLY A 252 -15.56 -2.04 2.89
N ASN A 253 -15.02 -1.60 4.03
CA ASN A 253 -15.56 -1.88 5.35
C ASN A 253 -15.76 -0.59 6.14
N LEU A 254 -16.82 -0.55 6.94
CA LEU A 254 -17.11 0.62 7.79
C LEU A 254 -16.10 0.78 8.93
N ASP A 255 -15.43 -0.30 9.33
CA ASP A 255 -14.41 -0.36 10.38
C ASP A 255 -12.98 -0.47 9.82
N ASP A 256 -12.75 -0.02 8.57
CA ASP A 256 -11.42 -0.05 7.95
C ASP A 256 -10.43 0.83 8.73
N ILE A 257 -9.36 0.20 9.21
CA ILE A 257 -8.39 0.81 10.13
C ILE A 257 -7.45 1.82 9.47
N ILE A 258 -7.43 1.91 8.13
CA ILE A 258 -6.56 2.86 7.42
C ILE A 258 -7.29 4.13 6.97
N LEU A 259 -8.60 4.23 7.21
CA LEU A 259 -9.41 5.36 6.81
C LEU A 259 -9.59 6.34 7.98
N ALA A 260 -9.32 7.62 7.70
CA ALA A 260 -9.55 8.69 8.65
C ALA A 260 -11.06 8.96 8.85
N PRO A 261 -11.46 9.60 9.96
CA PRO A 261 -12.85 9.99 10.17
C PRO A 261 -13.44 10.75 8.98
N GLY A 262 -14.56 10.26 8.45
CA GLY A 262 -15.25 10.83 7.29
C GLY A 262 -14.85 10.23 5.93
N GLU A 263 -13.73 9.52 5.81
CA GLU A 263 -13.27 8.96 4.53
C GLU A 263 -14.15 7.82 4.00
N VAL A 264 -14.76 7.01 4.89
CA VAL A 264 -15.79 6.03 4.50
C VAL A 264 -17.00 6.73 3.88
N GLN A 265 -17.48 7.81 4.50
CA GLN A 265 -18.63 8.56 3.98
C GLN A 265 -18.28 9.24 2.66
N TYR A 266 -17.06 9.75 2.52
CA TYR A 266 -16.55 10.28 1.26
C TYR A 266 -16.62 9.24 0.14
N LEU A 267 -16.11 8.02 0.36
CA LEU A 267 -16.19 6.93 -0.63
C LEU A 267 -17.64 6.58 -0.96
N GLN A 268 -18.51 6.44 0.04
CA GLN A 268 -19.94 6.16 -0.20
C GLN A 268 -20.61 7.25 -1.05
N ASN A 269 -20.29 8.52 -0.82
CA ASN A 269 -20.84 9.64 -1.58
C ASN A 269 -20.28 9.68 -3.01
N LEU A 270 -18.97 9.48 -3.18
CA LEU A 270 -18.28 9.53 -4.47
C LEU A 270 -18.81 8.45 -5.43
N PHE A 271 -19.03 7.24 -4.92
CA PHE A 271 -19.47 6.11 -5.73
C PHE A 271 -20.99 6.00 -5.83
N GLY A 272 -21.72 6.46 -4.81
CA GLY A 272 -23.16 6.27 -4.69
C GLY A 272 -23.54 4.82 -4.35
N ALA A 273 -24.82 4.59 -4.08
CA ALA A 273 -25.33 3.30 -3.61
C ALA A 273 -25.21 2.16 -4.66
N GLU A 274 -25.14 2.50 -5.95
CA GLU A 274 -25.05 1.54 -7.06
C GLU A 274 -23.62 0.98 -7.24
N ARG A 275 -22.59 1.76 -6.88
CA ARG A 275 -21.18 1.41 -7.11
C ARG A 275 -20.37 1.28 -5.83
N SER A 276 -21.01 1.31 -4.67
CA SER A 276 -20.35 1.10 -3.38
C SER A 276 -20.97 -0.07 -2.61
N THR A 277 -20.13 -0.90 -2.03
CA THR A 277 -20.54 -1.96 -1.10
C THR A 277 -19.66 -1.88 0.14
N PHE A 278 -20.28 -1.59 1.29
CA PHE A 278 -19.56 -1.49 2.56
C PHE A 278 -20.09 -2.51 3.57
N PHE A 279 -19.21 -3.40 4.04
CA PHE A 279 -19.58 -4.33 5.11
C PHE A 279 -19.49 -3.64 6.47
N PRO A 280 -20.38 -3.98 7.44
CA PRO A 280 -20.34 -3.37 8.77
C PRO A 280 -19.05 -3.64 9.55
N ARG A 281 -18.40 -4.78 9.28
CA ARG A 281 -17.18 -5.22 9.96
C ARG A 281 -16.28 -6.04 9.04
N GLY A 282 -14.99 -5.95 9.30
CA GLY A 282 -13.95 -6.73 8.62
C GLY A 282 -12.57 -6.08 8.66
N GLY A 283 -12.42 -4.92 9.28
CA GLY A 283 -11.17 -4.18 9.29
C GLY A 283 -10.74 -3.85 7.86
N HIS A 284 -9.44 -3.90 7.58
CA HIS A 284 -8.96 -3.51 6.26
C HIS A 284 -9.25 -4.53 5.14
N LEU A 285 -9.05 -5.83 5.34
CA LEU A 285 -9.24 -6.85 4.28
C LEU A 285 -9.84 -8.16 4.83
N GLY A 286 -10.40 -8.14 6.04
CA GLY A 286 -10.81 -9.35 6.75
C GLY A 286 -11.97 -10.12 6.10
N ASN A 287 -12.75 -9.48 5.22
CA ASN A 287 -13.82 -10.16 4.51
C ASN A 287 -13.36 -10.89 3.24
N MET A 288 -12.10 -10.75 2.80
CA MET A 288 -11.65 -11.38 1.56
C MET A 288 -11.93 -12.90 1.46
N PRO A 289 -11.77 -13.70 2.53
CA PRO A 289 -12.09 -15.13 2.50
C PRO A 289 -13.59 -15.44 2.52
N GLU A 290 -14.44 -14.45 2.84
CA GLU A 290 -15.87 -14.65 3.04
C GLU A 290 -16.60 -14.84 1.71
N ARG A 291 -17.53 -15.81 1.68
CA ARG A 291 -18.31 -16.11 0.48
C ARG A 291 -19.04 -14.89 -0.06
N ILE A 292 -19.63 -14.08 0.83
CA ILE A 292 -20.37 -12.89 0.43
C ILE A 292 -19.48 -11.85 -0.26
N PHE A 293 -18.23 -11.70 0.19
CA PHE A 293 -17.27 -10.82 -0.46
C PHE A 293 -16.95 -11.31 -1.87
N LEU A 294 -16.63 -12.60 -2.01
CA LEU A 294 -16.32 -13.21 -3.31
C LEU A 294 -17.51 -13.11 -4.27
N THR A 295 -18.74 -13.29 -3.79
CA THR A 295 -19.96 -13.10 -4.58
C THR A 295 -20.03 -11.67 -5.14
N ASN A 296 -19.85 -10.63 -4.30
CA ASN A 296 -19.90 -9.24 -4.76
C ASN A 296 -18.82 -8.94 -5.82
N VAL A 297 -17.60 -9.45 -5.66
CA VAL A 297 -16.53 -9.30 -6.65
C VAL A 297 -16.92 -9.94 -7.99
N VAL A 298 -17.44 -11.17 -7.96
CA VAL A 298 -17.85 -11.90 -9.17
C VAL A 298 -19.04 -11.21 -9.85
N GLU A 299 -20.05 -10.82 -9.08
CA GLU A 299 -21.24 -10.11 -9.58
C GLU A 299 -20.85 -8.79 -10.23
N TYR A 300 -19.94 -8.02 -9.62
CA TYR A 300 -19.43 -6.81 -10.22
C TYR A 300 -18.79 -7.08 -11.58
N PHE A 301 -17.90 -8.08 -11.71
CA PHE A 301 -17.22 -8.35 -12.98
C PHE A 301 -18.11 -9.01 -14.03
N GLN A 302 -19.10 -9.81 -13.65
CA GLN A 302 -20.00 -10.50 -14.58
C GLN A 302 -21.27 -9.71 -14.95
N GLY A 303 -21.73 -8.78 -14.10
CA GLY A 303 -22.96 -8.02 -14.31
C GLY A 303 -22.86 -6.97 -15.43
N PRO A 304 -23.93 -6.24 -15.77
CA PRO A 304 -23.81 -5.05 -16.62
C PRO A 304 -23.06 -3.93 -15.88
N VAL A 305 -22.50 -2.97 -16.62
CA VAL A 305 -22.07 -1.69 -16.02
C VAL A 305 -23.34 -0.95 -15.58
N GLN A 306 -23.39 -0.56 -14.31
CA GLN A 306 -24.53 0.16 -13.72
C GLN A 306 -24.47 1.66 -14.03
#